data_AF-A0A5E4MR19-F1
#
_entry.id   AF-A0A5E4MR19-F1
#
_cell.length_a   1.000
_cell.length_b   1.000
_cell.length_c   1.000
_cell.angle_alpha   90.00
_cell.angle_beta   90.00
_cell.angle_gamma   90.00
#
_symmetry.space_group_name_H-M   'P 1'
#
loop_
_entity.id
_entity.type
_entity.pdbx_description
1 polymer ?
#
loop_
_entity_poly.entity_id
_entity_poly.type
_entity_poly.pdbx_seq_one_letter_code
_entity_poly.pdbx_strand_id
1 'polypeptide(L)'
;MEKSVKVKKPTDEVLIRNAFNALRMEQKQLATKLSEIELDLNEHNTVIETLKKLDGGRKCFRLIGGILVERNISDVLPTLIKNSGEMRKIINTLNDQLTKKGTEINEFKQKHNIQVGGRGFSPMMTETVEGQSGEKKMNMEV
;
A
#
# COMPACT_ATOMS: atom_id res chain seq x y z
N MET A 1 30.79 30.93 -35.18
CA MET A 1 30.17 30.35 -33.96
C MET A 1 29.07 29.43 -34.43
N GLU A 2 29.21 28.12 -34.22
CA GLU A 2 28.11 27.15 -34.08
C GLU A 2 28.76 25.80 -33.78
N LYS A 3 28.79 25.40 -32.50
CA LYS A 3 29.17 24.03 -32.14
C LYS A 3 27.90 23.19 -32.22
N SER A 4 27.75 22.41 -33.29
CA SER A 4 26.68 21.44 -33.43
C SER A 4 26.82 20.36 -32.35
N VAL A 5 25.89 20.35 -31.39
CA VAL A 5 25.80 19.31 -30.36
C VAL A 5 25.31 18.02 -31.04
N LYS A 6 26.23 17.07 -31.26
CA LYS A 6 25.88 15.72 -31.73
C LYS A 6 25.18 14.97 -30.60
N VAL A 7 23.85 14.92 -30.63
CA VAL A 7 23.06 14.07 -29.73
C VAL A 7 23.32 12.61 -30.12
N LYS A 8 24.15 11.90 -29.33
CA LYS A 8 24.35 10.44 -29.47
C LYS A 8 23.03 9.75 -29.10
N LYS A 9 22.47 8.99 -30.05
CA LYS A 9 21.31 8.12 -29.76
C LYS A 9 21.68 7.13 -28.65
N PRO A 10 20.80 6.92 -27.65
CA PRO A 10 21.08 5.98 -26.57
C PRO A 10 21.20 4.55 -27.11
N THR A 11 22.21 3.83 -26.62
CA THR A 11 22.41 2.39 -26.90
C THR A 11 21.30 1.55 -26.29
N ASP A 12 20.99 0.39 -26.88
CA ASP A 12 19.93 -0.53 -26.42
C ASP A 12 20.06 -0.91 -24.94
N GLU A 13 21.28 -1.09 -24.43
CA GLU A 13 21.54 -1.38 -23.01
C GLU A 13 21.05 -0.24 -22.09
N VAL A 14 21.28 1.01 -22.49
CA VAL A 14 20.83 2.19 -21.72
C VAL A 14 19.31 2.26 -21.71
N LEU A 15 18.66 1.93 -22.84
CA LEU A 15 17.20 1.90 -22.95
C LEU A 15 16.60 0.82 -22.04
N ILE A 16 17.16 -0.41 -22.06
CA ILE A 16 16.72 -1.52 -21.21
C ILE A 16 16.86 -1.16 -19.72
N ARG A 17 18.00 -0.58 -19.33
CA ARG A 17 18.23 -0.14 -17.94
C ARG A 17 17.23 0.94 -17.51
N ASN A 18 16.99 1.92 -18.37
CA ASN A 18 16.06 3.01 -18.07
C ASN A 18 14.62 2.49 -17.93
N ALA A 19 14.19 1.58 -18.81
CA ALA A 19 12.89 0.93 -18.72
C ALA A 19 12.73 0.11 -17.43
N PHE A 20 13.75 -0.69 -17.07
CA PHE A 20 13.73 -1.45 -15.82
C PHE A 20 13.65 -0.56 -14.58
N ASN A 21 14.42 0.53 -14.56
CA ASN A 21 14.37 1.50 -13.47
C ASN A 21 12.99 2.18 -13.38
N ALA A 22 12.36 2.50 -14.51
CA ALA A 22 11.02 3.07 -14.53
C ALA A 22 9.99 2.11 -13.91
N LEU A 23 10.03 0.81 -14.26
CA LEU A 23 9.15 -0.20 -13.67
C LEU A 23 9.31 -0.30 -12.15
N ARG A 24 10.56 -0.27 -11.65
CA ARG A 24 10.84 -0.28 -10.21
C ARG A 24 10.37 0.98 -9.50
N MET A 25 10.49 2.14 -10.15
CA MET A 25 9.98 3.40 -9.60
C MET A 25 8.45 3.37 -9.48
N GLU A 26 7.77 2.85 -10.49
CA GLU A 26 6.31 2.70 -10.48
C GLU A 26 5.86 1.72 -9.38
N GLN A 27 6.52 0.57 -9.24
CA GLN A 27 6.25 -0.37 -8.14
C GLN A 27 6.42 0.29 -6.77
N LYS A 28 7.49 1.08 -6.58
CA LYS A 28 7.72 1.81 -5.33
C LYS A 28 6.62 2.83 -5.06
N GLN A 29 6.18 3.57 -6.07
CA GLN A 29 5.09 4.54 -5.93
C GLN A 29 3.77 3.87 -5.53
N LEU A 30 3.45 2.73 -6.13
CA LEU A 30 2.28 1.93 -5.75
C LEU A 30 2.36 1.46 -4.30
N ALA A 31 3.53 0.97 -3.86
CA ALA A 31 3.74 0.52 -2.49
C ALA A 31 3.61 1.68 -1.47
N THR A 32 4.19 2.85 -1.76
CA THR A 32 4.05 4.04 -0.91
C THR A 32 2.58 4.45 -0.78
N LYS A 33 1.87 4.54 -1.90
CA LYS A 33 0.45 4.91 -1.89
C LYS A 33 -0.43 3.88 -1.18
N LEU A 34 -0.10 2.60 -1.29
CA LEU A 34 -0.79 1.53 -0.57
C LEU A 34 -0.66 1.73 0.94
N SER A 35 0.57 1.93 1.44
CA SER A 35 0.80 2.16 2.87
C SER A 35 0.13 3.42 3.40
N GLU A 36 0.08 4.50 2.60
CA GLU A 36 -0.65 5.72 2.96
C GLU A 36 -2.14 5.45 3.17
N ILE A 37 -2.79 4.77 2.22
CA ILE A 37 -4.24 4.49 2.32
C ILE A 37 -4.55 3.46 3.42
N GLU A 38 -3.65 2.52 3.70
CA GLU A 38 -3.78 1.58 4.82
C GLU A 38 -3.75 2.30 6.17
N LEU A 39 -2.85 3.28 6.33
CA LEU A 39 -2.78 4.13 7.52
C LEU A 39 -4.08 4.94 7.68
N ASP A 40 -4.51 5.63 6.62
CA ASP A 40 -5.75 6.41 6.61
C ASP A 40 -6.97 5.55 6.98
N LEU A 41 -7.05 4.31 6.45
CA LEU A 41 -8.12 3.38 6.77
C LEU A 41 -8.12 3.00 8.26
N ASN A 42 -6.95 2.75 8.85
CA ASN A 42 -6.83 2.41 10.26
C ASN A 42 -7.27 3.56 11.18
N GLU A 43 -6.85 4.78 10.85
CA GLU A 43 -7.29 5.99 11.55
C GLU A 43 -8.80 6.17 11.43
N HIS A 44 -9.36 5.97 10.23
CA HIS A 44 -10.80 6.07 10.00
C HIS A 44 -11.59 5.04 10.82
N ASN A 45 -11.10 3.81 10.90
CA ASN A 45 -11.73 2.76 11.71
C ASN A 45 -11.72 3.11 13.20
N THR A 46 -10.62 3.67 13.70
CA THR A 46 -10.50 4.12 15.09
C THR A 46 -11.55 5.20 15.40
N VAL A 47 -11.76 6.15 14.48
CA VAL A 47 -12.81 7.18 14.62
C VAL A 47 -14.21 6.55 14.59
N ILE A 48 -14.47 5.60 13.69
CA ILE A 48 -15.76 4.89 13.64
C ILE A 48 -16.03 4.13 14.95
N GLU A 49 -15.05 3.41 15.47
CA GLU A 49 -15.18 2.62 16.70
C GLU A 49 -15.44 3.49 17.94
N THR A 50 -14.82 4.66 18.00
CA THR A 50 -15.06 5.62 19.08
C THR A 50 -16.45 6.23 18.98
N LEU A 51 -16.87 6.68 17.79
CA LEU A 51 -18.19 7.28 17.57
C LEU A 51 -19.35 6.29 17.78
N LYS A 52 -19.17 5.00 17.46
CA LYS A 52 -20.18 3.96 17.69
C LYS A 52 -20.57 3.78 19.16
N LYS A 53 -19.70 4.18 20.09
CA LYS A 53 -19.93 4.09 21.54
C LYS A 53 -20.67 5.32 22.09
N LEU A 54 -20.90 6.33 21.26
CA LEU A 54 -21.55 7.58 21.64
C LEU A 54 -23.01 7.60 21.20
N ASP A 55 -23.79 8.45 21.85
CA ASP A 55 -25.19 8.69 21.46
C ASP A 55 -25.29 9.31 20.06
N GLY A 56 -26.22 8.80 19.25
CA GLY A 56 -26.41 9.24 17.87
C GLY A 56 -26.89 10.68 17.72
N GLY A 57 -27.62 11.20 18.73
CA GLY A 57 -28.11 12.58 18.76
C GLY A 57 -27.06 13.61 19.20
N ARG A 58 -25.87 13.16 19.60
CA ARG A 58 -24.78 14.07 19.98
C ARG A 58 -24.29 14.85 18.76
N LYS A 59 -24.08 16.15 18.96
CA LYS A 59 -23.51 17.04 17.94
C LYS A 59 -22.09 16.62 17.57
N CYS A 60 -21.81 16.63 16.28
CA CYS A 60 -20.54 16.37 15.62
C CYS A 60 -20.19 17.58 14.75
N PHE A 61 -18.91 17.95 14.70
CA PHE A 61 -18.45 19.09 13.91
C PHE A 61 -17.41 18.62 12.90
N ARG A 62 -17.65 18.90 11.61
CA ARG A 62 -16.70 18.61 10.54
C ARG A 62 -16.02 19.89 10.08
N LEU A 63 -14.69 19.92 10.11
CA LEU A 63 -13.89 21.02 9.57
C LEU A 63 -13.76 20.89 8.05
N ILE A 64 -14.14 21.94 7.31
CA ILE A 64 -14.01 22.03 5.86
C ILE A 64 -13.45 23.41 5.52
N GLY A 65 -12.21 23.47 5.00
CA GLY A 65 -11.60 24.73 4.57
C GLY A 65 -11.54 25.82 5.64
N GLY A 66 -11.47 25.45 6.92
CA GLY A 66 -11.49 26.40 8.05
C GLY A 66 -12.87 26.66 8.67
N ILE A 67 -13.96 26.17 8.07
CA ILE A 67 -15.33 26.32 8.60
C ILE A 67 -15.74 25.01 9.30
N LEU A 68 -16.32 25.11 10.51
CA LEU A 68 -16.91 23.98 11.21
C LEU A 68 -18.40 23.83 10.83
N VAL A 69 -18.76 22.68 10.29
CA VAL A 69 -20.13 22.31 9.95
C VAL A 69 -20.70 21.41 11.04
N GLU A 70 -21.78 21.86 11.69
CA GLU A 70 -22.52 21.07 12.68
C GLU A 70 -23.37 19.98 12.00
N ARG A 71 -23.32 18.77 12.56
CA ARG A 71 -24.09 17.57 12.19
C ARG A 71 -24.39 16.74 13.45
N ASN A 72 -25.19 15.69 13.32
CA ASN A 72 -25.31 14.68 14.37
C ASN A 72 -24.45 13.45 14.05
N ILE A 73 -24.08 12.69 15.07
CA ILE A 73 -23.37 11.42 14.90
C ILE A 73 -24.16 10.47 13.98
N SER A 74 -25.50 10.43 14.11
CA SER A 74 -26.39 9.65 13.26
C SER A 74 -26.21 9.91 11.76
N ASP A 75 -25.85 11.13 11.37
CA ASP A 75 -25.72 11.54 9.97
C ASP A 75 -24.29 11.34 9.46
N VAL A 76 -23.31 11.48 10.36
CA VAL A 76 -21.87 11.41 10.03
C VAL A 76 -21.39 9.96 9.97
N LEU A 77 -21.83 9.11 10.91
CA LEU A 77 -21.34 7.74 11.06
C LEU A 77 -21.56 6.89 9.79
N PRO A 78 -22.73 6.92 9.10
CA PRO A 78 -22.92 6.18 7.86
C PRO A 78 -21.95 6.64 6.75
N THR A 79 -21.65 7.94 6.69
CA THR A 79 -20.71 8.50 5.72
C THR A 79 -19.29 8.00 5.97
N LEU A 80 -18.85 7.98 7.23
CA LEU A 80 -17.53 7.43 7.60
C LEU A 80 -17.43 5.94 7.23
N ILE A 81 -18.47 5.16 7.54
CA ILE A 81 -18.51 3.72 7.20
C ILE A 81 -18.43 3.52 5.68
N LYS A 82 -19.20 4.28 4.89
CA LYS A 82 -19.15 4.22 3.42
C LYS A 82 -17.75 4.52 2.90
N ASN A 83 -17.13 5.60 3.37
CA ASN A 83 -15.80 6.02 2.95
C ASN A 83 -14.73 4.98 3.33
N SER A 84 -14.81 4.36 4.52
CA SER A 84 -13.92 3.25 4.91
C SER A 84 -14.02 2.07 3.95
N GLY A 85 -15.24 1.74 3.50
CA GLY A 85 -15.47 0.69 2.53
C GLY A 85 -14.89 1.00 1.15
N GLU A 86 -14.96 2.27 0.72
CA GLU A 86 -14.34 2.73 -0.53
C GLU A 86 -12.81 2.68 -0.44
N MET A 87 -12.22 3.09 0.68
CA MET A 87 -10.77 2.96 0.91
C MET A 87 -10.30 1.51 0.84
N ARG A 88 -11.07 0.57 1.42
CA ARG A 88 -10.77 -0.87 1.31
C ARG A 88 -10.78 -1.38 -0.13
N LYS A 89 -11.69 -0.89 -0.98
CA LYS A 89 -11.70 -1.24 -2.41
C LYS A 89 -10.47 -0.70 -3.13
N ILE A 90 -10.03 0.51 -2.77
CA ILE A 90 -8.81 1.11 -3.32
C ILE A 90 -7.57 0.31 -2.91
N ILE A 91 -7.48 -0.12 -1.64
CA ILE A 91 -6.41 -1.01 -1.14
C ILE A 91 -6.34 -2.30 -1.96
N ASN A 92 -7.48 -2.97 -2.17
CA ASN A 92 -7.51 -4.18 -2.99
C ASN A 92 -7.02 -3.92 -4.42
N THR A 93 -7.45 -2.80 -5.02
CA THR A 93 -7.02 -2.40 -6.37
C THR A 93 -5.51 -2.12 -6.44
N LEU A 94 -4.96 -1.44 -5.43
CA LEU A 94 -3.52 -1.15 -5.34
C LEU A 94 -2.70 -2.42 -5.13
N ASN A 95 -3.19 -3.37 -4.33
CA ASN A 95 -2.56 -4.69 -4.16
C ASN A 95 -2.52 -5.49 -5.47
N ASP A 96 -3.62 -5.50 -6.23
CA ASP A 96 -3.67 -6.16 -7.55
C ASP A 96 -2.67 -5.50 -8.53
N GLN A 97 -2.61 -4.17 -8.54
CA GLN A 97 -1.65 -3.43 -9.37
C GLN A 97 -0.21 -3.70 -8.97
N LEU A 98 0.08 -3.74 -7.67
CA LEU A 98 1.41 -4.01 -7.14
C LEU A 98 1.87 -5.43 -7.50
N THR A 99 0.97 -6.41 -7.41
CA THR A 99 1.22 -7.81 -7.79
C THR A 99 1.51 -7.92 -9.29
N LYS A 100 0.66 -7.31 -10.14
CA LYS A 100 0.86 -7.26 -11.59
C LYS A 100 2.18 -6.58 -11.99
N LYS A 101 2.57 -5.51 -11.30
CA LYS A 101 3.87 -4.86 -11.53
C LYS A 101 5.03 -5.74 -11.07
N GLY A 102 4.88 -6.46 -9.97
CA GLY A 102 5.85 -7.45 -9.52
C GLY A 102 6.11 -8.55 -10.56
N THR A 103 5.04 -9.09 -11.17
CA THR A 103 5.16 -10.08 -12.26
C THR A 103 5.82 -9.48 -13.50
N GLU A 104 5.44 -8.28 -13.92
CA GLU A 104 6.03 -7.60 -15.08
C GLU A 104 7.54 -7.33 -14.88
N ILE A 105 7.95 -6.91 -13.69
CA ILE A 105 9.38 -6.70 -13.35
C ILE A 105 10.16 -8.02 -13.44
N ASN A 106 9.59 -9.13 -12.95
CA ASN A 106 10.23 -10.43 -13.00
C ASN A 106 10.37 -10.95 -14.44
N GLU A 107 9.33 -10.80 -15.26
CA GLU A 107 9.36 -11.15 -16.69
C GLU A 107 10.39 -10.29 -17.44
N PHE A 108 10.42 -8.98 -17.19
CA PHE A 108 11.40 -8.08 -17.79
C PHE A 108 12.84 -8.46 -17.41
N LYS A 109 13.05 -8.83 -16.14
CA LYS A 109 14.35 -9.29 -15.64
C LYS A 109 14.81 -10.57 -16.35
N GLN A 110 13.92 -11.53 -16.53
CA GLN A 110 14.21 -12.80 -17.22
C GLN A 110 14.50 -12.57 -18.71
N LYS A 111 13.66 -11.78 -19.39
CA LYS A 111 13.78 -11.50 -20.83
C LYS A 111 15.09 -10.82 -21.21
N HIS A 112 15.62 -9.99 -20.33
CA HIS A 112 16.83 -9.20 -20.58
C HIS A 112 18.04 -9.66 -19.76
N ASN A 113 17.98 -10.83 -19.11
CA ASN A 113 19.03 -11.40 -18.25
C ASN A 113 19.62 -10.39 -17.25
N ILE A 114 18.77 -9.54 -16.66
CA ILE A 114 19.21 -8.47 -15.77
C ILE A 114 19.69 -9.08 -14.44
N GLN A 115 20.99 -8.96 -14.18
CA GLN A 115 21.57 -9.31 -12.89
C GLN A 115 21.43 -8.13 -11.93
N VAL A 116 20.50 -8.26 -10.97
CA VAL A 116 20.38 -7.31 -9.88
C VAL A 116 21.51 -7.60 -8.89
N GLY A 117 22.58 -6.80 -8.95
CA GLY A 117 23.72 -6.92 -8.03
C GLY A 117 23.26 -6.87 -6.57
N GLY A 118 23.56 -7.92 -5.83
CA GLY A 118 23.10 -8.15 -4.46
C GLY A 118 23.65 -7.12 -3.47
N ARG A 119 22.91 -6.02 -3.27
CA ARG A 119 22.81 -5.30 -2.00
C ARG A 119 21.38 -4.82 -1.83
N GLY A 120 20.60 -5.57 -1.06
CA GLY A 120 19.31 -5.15 -0.50
C GLY A 120 18.09 -5.46 -1.36
N PHE A 121 17.72 -6.73 -1.49
CA PHE A 121 16.32 -7.11 -1.68
C PHE A 121 16.10 -8.51 -1.10
N SER A 122 15.69 -8.58 0.16
CA SER A 122 15.05 -9.79 0.66
C SER A 122 13.57 -9.68 0.26
N PRO A 123 13.01 -10.61 -0.53
CA PRO A 123 11.57 -10.66 -0.68
C PRO A 123 10.99 -10.92 0.72
N MET A 124 10.13 -10.02 1.18
CA MET A 124 9.35 -10.25 2.40
C MET A 124 8.39 -11.40 2.08
N MET A 125 8.85 -12.62 2.34
CA MET A 125 8.03 -13.82 2.36
C MET A 125 7.05 -13.65 3.51
N THR A 126 5.75 -13.67 3.21
CA THR A 126 4.71 -13.86 4.23
C THR A 126 4.89 -15.26 4.81
N GLU A 127 5.51 -15.35 5.99
CA GLU A 127 5.47 -16.56 6.81
C GLU A 127 4.01 -16.84 7.17
N THR A 128 3.47 -17.85 6.52
CA THR A 128 2.27 -18.56 6.95
C THR A 128 2.69 -19.36 8.19
N VAL A 129 2.09 -19.01 9.33
CA VAL A 129 2.21 -19.75 10.58
C VAL A 129 1.66 -21.17 10.40
N GLU A 130 2.54 -22.14 10.19
CA GLU A 130 2.24 -23.55 10.43
C GLU A 130 2.53 -23.87 11.90
N GLY A 131 1.46 -23.97 12.69
CA GLY A 131 1.53 -24.43 14.07
C GLY A 131 1.97 -25.88 14.13
N GLN A 132 3.17 -26.12 14.67
CA GLN A 132 3.57 -27.45 15.11
C GLN A 132 2.83 -27.81 16.39
N SER A 133 1.99 -28.83 16.27
CA SER A 133 1.46 -29.63 17.35
C SER A 133 2.61 -30.31 18.10
N GLY A 134 2.79 -29.94 19.36
CA GLY A 134 3.71 -30.57 20.29
C GLY A 134 2.97 -31.01 21.55
N GLU A 135 2.48 -32.26 21.56
CA GLU A 135 2.09 -32.95 22.77
C GLU A 135 3.31 -33.06 23.72
N LYS A 136 3.21 -32.55 24.95
CA LYS A 136 3.88 -33.19 26.09
C LYS A 136 3.27 -32.82 27.45
N LYS A 137 2.49 -33.79 27.93
CA LYS A 137 2.42 -34.31 29.31
C LYS A 137 2.30 -33.31 30.46
N MET A 138 1.04 -33.20 30.88
CA MET A 138 0.55 -33.18 32.26
C MET A 138 1.53 -33.85 33.24
N ASN A 139 2.06 -33.08 34.19
CA ASN A 139 2.48 -33.57 35.51
C ASN A 139 1.82 -32.68 36.57
N MET A 140 0.72 -33.21 37.09
CA MET A 140 0.14 -32.88 38.39
C MET A 140 0.82 -33.80 39.39
N GLU A 141 1.47 -33.28 40.43
CA GLU A 141 1.46 -33.91 41.75
C GLU A 141 2.12 -33.04 42.84
N VAL A 142 1.32 -32.89 43.90
CA VAL A 142 1.60 -32.61 45.33
C VAL A 142 2.26 -31.29 45.72
#